data_AF-B5EU13-F1
#
_entry.id   AF-B5EU13-F1
#
_cell.length_a   1.000
_cell.length_b   1.000
_cell.length_c   1.000
_cell.angle_alpha   90.00
_cell.angle_beta   90.00
_cell.angle_gamma   90.00
#
_symmetry.space_group_name_H-M   'P 1'
#
loop_
_entity.id
_entity.type
_entity.pdbx_description
1 polymer ?
#
loop_
_entity_poly.entity_id
_entity_poly.type
_entity_poly.pdbx_seq_one_letter_code
_entity_poly.pdbx_strand_id
1 'polypeptide(L)'
;MLARMFNLALILALSGCSTTKTEVVIEKETELHNVNFVIGNITSIYDIKLSLGNIDFENAVFKEDWLSSLSYQYTKDRRYIVGSAKAGSFIAITSTKAQDASGTALGTFTPCNQTLVFQLPYDALNVYVTDVNYQWNNVSITPIYSNKIEEAMIAFKTSYIKQAAFRQLSAELYKDCETLNPNPLIMTRPI
;
A
#
# COMPACT_ATOMS: atom_id res chain seq x y z
N MET A 1 -82.96 -0.62 -30.22
CA MET A 1 -82.06 -1.79 -30.36
C MET A 1 -80.63 -1.26 -30.30
N LEU A 2 -80.08 -1.08 -29.10
CA LEU A 2 -79.24 -2.01 -28.34
C LEU A 2 -77.83 -2.23 -28.93
N ALA A 3 -76.88 -1.64 -28.20
CA ALA A 3 -75.57 -2.15 -27.79
C ALA A 3 -74.46 -2.42 -28.83
N ARG A 4 -73.36 -1.69 -28.65
CA ARG A 4 -71.95 -2.14 -28.75
C ARG A 4 -71.08 -1.05 -28.09
N MET A 5 -70.87 -1.15 -26.78
CA MET A 5 -69.68 -1.71 -26.11
C MET A 5 -68.35 -1.00 -26.44
N PHE A 6 -67.81 -0.38 -25.38
CA PHE A 6 -66.42 -0.35 -24.94
C PHE A 6 -65.34 0.06 -25.96
N ASN A 7 -64.76 1.25 -25.74
CA ASN A 7 -63.34 1.27 -25.41
C ASN A 7 -62.94 2.48 -24.56
N LEU A 8 -62.15 2.16 -23.54
CA LEU A 8 -61.66 2.97 -22.45
C LEU A 8 -60.40 3.72 -22.93
N ALA A 9 -60.35 5.04 -22.77
CA ALA A 9 -59.08 5.78 -22.82
C ALA A 9 -59.17 7.02 -21.93
N LEU A 10 -58.96 6.80 -20.63
CA LEU A 10 -58.75 7.82 -19.64
C LEU A 10 -57.32 8.37 -19.81
N ILE A 11 -57.16 9.53 -20.48
CA ILE A 11 -55.87 10.22 -20.53
C ILE A 11 -55.81 11.19 -19.34
N LEU A 12 -55.21 10.71 -18.24
CA LEU A 12 -54.82 11.52 -17.10
C LEU A 12 -53.64 12.42 -17.52
N ALA A 13 -53.94 13.69 -17.79
CA ALA A 13 -52.94 14.75 -17.84
C ALA A 13 -52.54 15.09 -16.40
N LEU A 14 -51.46 14.49 -15.90
CA LEU A 14 -50.77 14.97 -14.71
C LEU A 14 -49.51 15.71 -15.15
N SER A 15 -49.60 17.02 -15.00
CA SER A 15 -48.51 17.99 -14.99
C SER A 15 -47.45 17.59 -13.96
N GLY A 16 -46.31 17.11 -14.41
CA GLY A 16 -45.08 17.01 -13.62
C GLY A 16 -44.13 18.13 -14.02
N CYS A 17 -44.02 19.17 -13.19
CA CYS A 17 -42.88 20.10 -13.23
C CYS A 17 -41.60 19.31 -12.94
N SER A 18 -40.84 18.92 -13.96
CA SER A 18 -39.47 18.46 -13.75
C SER A 18 -38.56 19.67 -13.58
N THR A 19 -38.50 20.21 -12.36
CA THR A 19 -37.33 21.00 -11.95
C THR A 19 -36.16 20.03 -11.82
N THR A 20 -35.42 19.85 -12.91
CA THR A 20 -34.10 19.24 -12.86
C THR A 20 -33.17 20.23 -12.17
N LYS A 21 -33.14 20.20 -10.83
CA LYS A 21 -31.98 20.72 -10.10
C LYS A 21 -30.86 19.75 -10.42
N THR A 22 -30.00 20.13 -11.37
CA THR A 22 -28.66 19.58 -11.44
C THR A 22 -27.98 19.95 -10.13
N GLU A 23 -28.05 19.06 -9.14
CA GLU A 23 -27.07 19.05 -8.07
C GLU A 23 -25.73 18.80 -8.76
N VAL A 24 -25.00 19.88 -9.00
CA VAL A 24 -23.57 19.79 -9.15
C VAL A 24 -23.10 19.25 -7.80
N VAL A 25 -22.93 17.94 -7.72
CA VAL A 25 -22.07 17.32 -6.71
C VAL A 25 -20.69 17.86 -7.03
N ILE A 26 -20.39 19.04 -6.50
CA ILE A 26 -19.02 19.43 -6.27
C ILE A 26 -18.58 18.43 -5.21
N GLU A 27 -18.02 17.32 -5.67
CA GLU A 27 -17.26 16.41 -4.83
C GLU A 27 -16.16 17.27 -4.25
N LYS A 28 -16.42 17.85 -3.09
CA LYS A 28 -15.46 18.63 -2.36
C LYS A 28 -14.41 17.61 -1.97
N GLU A 29 -13.34 17.56 -2.76
CA GLU A 29 -12.16 16.74 -2.50
C GLU A 29 -11.83 16.96 -1.03
N THR A 30 -12.26 16.03 -0.20
CA THR A 30 -12.08 16.13 1.23
C THR A 30 -10.60 15.82 1.38
N GLU A 31 -9.77 16.84 1.59
CA GLU A 31 -8.34 16.67 1.72
C GLU A 31 -8.08 15.53 2.70
N LEU A 32 -7.67 14.38 2.18
CA LEU A 32 -7.40 13.20 2.97
C LEU A 32 -6.30 13.56 3.96
N HIS A 33 -6.54 13.34 5.25
CA HIS A 33 -5.54 13.61 6.28
C HIS A 33 -4.32 12.72 6.05
N ASN A 34 -3.18 13.19 6.57
CA ASN A 34 -1.97 12.38 6.56
C ASN A 34 -1.99 11.36 7.71
N VAL A 35 -1.45 10.18 7.42
CA VAL A 35 -1.28 9.06 8.34
C VAL A 35 0.20 8.84 8.56
N ASN A 36 0.63 8.83 9.82
CA ASN A 36 1.98 8.46 10.19
C ASN A 36 2.08 6.94 10.21
N PHE A 37 3.05 6.38 9.51
CA PHE A 37 3.31 4.95 9.51
C PHE A 37 4.67 4.63 10.10
N VAL A 38 4.76 3.44 10.69
CA VAL A 38 5.96 2.87 11.29
C VAL A 38 6.16 1.45 10.74
N ILE A 39 7.37 1.17 10.26
CA ILE A 39 7.84 -0.17 9.91
C ILE A 39 9.04 -0.47 10.80
N GLY A 40 9.05 -1.62 11.47
CA GLY A 40 10.24 -2.04 12.20
C GLY A 40 11.34 -2.50 11.24
N ASN A 41 12.57 -2.17 11.59
CA ASN A 41 13.77 -2.60 10.89
C ASN A 41 14.66 -3.32 11.90
N ILE A 42 14.56 -4.65 11.92
CA ILE A 42 15.14 -5.50 12.98
C ILE A 42 16.67 -5.34 13.03
N THR A 43 17.30 -5.07 11.88
CA THR A 43 18.76 -4.87 11.81
C THR A 43 19.11 -3.58 11.08
N SER A 44 20.10 -2.85 11.58
CA SER A 44 20.53 -1.57 10.99
C SER A 44 21.29 -1.72 9.67
N ILE A 45 21.56 -2.96 9.24
CA ILE A 45 22.34 -3.31 8.04
C ILE A 45 21.51 -3.30 6.74
N TYR A 46 20.21 -3.00 6.84
CA TYR A 46 19.35 -2.82 5.68
C TYR A 46 18.93 -1.35 5.53
N ASP A 47 18.92 -0.90 4.28
CA ASP A 47 18.37 0.38 3.84
C ASP A 47 17.25 0.07 2.82
N ILE A 48 16.01 0.13 3.31
CA ILE A 48 14.78 -0.30 2.66
C ILE A 48 14.19 0.91 1.95
N LYS A 49 14.00 0.77 0.63
CA LYS A 49 13.29 1.76 -0.18
C LYS A 49 11.80 1.47 -0.15
N LEU A 50 11.02 2.48 0.23
CA LEU A 50 9.58 2.47 0.17
C LEU A 50 9.10 3.38 -0.95
N SER A 51 8.08 2.94 -1.69
CA SER A 51 7.47 3.74 -2.76
C SER A 51 5.95 3.77 -2.64
N LEU A 52 5.36 4.88 -3.08
CA LEU A 52 3.92 4.99 -3.31
C LEU A 52 3.53 4.29 -4.63
N GLY A 53 2.27 3.93 -4.73
CA GLY A 53 1.72 3.41 -5.97
C GLY A 53 0.24 3.12 -5.89
N ASN A 54 -0.26 2.41 -6.89
CA ASN A 54 -1.64 1.96 -6.98
C ASN A 54 -1.70 0.45 -7.16
N ILE A 55 -2.83 -0.14 -6.76
CA ILE A 55 -3.09 -1.56 -6.97
C ILE A 55 -4.02 -1.72 -8.17
N ASP A 56 -3.58 -2.54 -9.12
CA ASP A 56 -4.44 -3.17 -10.11
C ASP A 56 -5.10 -4.39 -9.46
N PHE A 57 -6.33 -4.23 -8.98
CA PHE A 57 -7.02 -5.26 -8.22
C PHE A 57 -7.44 -6.46 -9.07
N GLU A 58 -7.64 -6.28 -10.37
CA GLU A 58 -8.01 -7.35 -11.29
C GLU A 58 -6.84 -8.30 -11.51
N ASN A 59 -5.63 -7.74 -11.63
CA ASN A 59 -4.41 -8.50 -11.88
C ASN A 59 -3.58 -8.80 -10.62
N ALA A 60 -3.99 -8.28 -9.46
CA ALA A 60 -3.25 -8.36 -8.19
C ALA A 60 -1.79 -7.82 -8.29
N VAL A 61 -1.63 -6.72 -9.03
CA VAL A 61 -0.33 -6.08 -9.30
C VAL A 61 -0.23 -4.72 -8.61
N PHE A 62 0.91 -4.44 -7.99
CA PHE A 62 1.30 -3.11 -7.54
C PHE A 62 2.07 -2.38 -8.64
N LYS A 63 1.59 -1.18 -8.97
CA LYS A 63 2.20 -0.26 -9.93
C LYS A 63 2.79 0.91 -9.15
N GLU A 64 4.13 0.97 -9.08
CA GLU A 64 4.85 2.07 -8.44
C GLU A 64 4.50 3.39 -9.15
N ASP A 65 4.27 4.44 -8.38
CA ASP A 65 4.14 5.80 -8.91
C ASP A 65 5.51 6.48 -8.87
N TRP A 66 6.18 6.50 -10.03
CA TRP A 66 7.57 6.96 -10.15
C TRP A 66 7.70 8.48 -10.04
N LEU A 67 6.60 9.21 -10.19
CA LEU A 67 6.57 10.68 -10.08
C LEU A 67 6.32 11.13 -8.64
N SER A 68 5.71 10.28 -7.82
CA SER A 68 5.48 10.56 -6.41
C SER A 68 6.68 10.16 -5.54
N SER A 69 7.07 11.04 -4.64
CA SER A 69 8.04 10.70 -3.59
C SER A 69 7.32 10.43 -2.27
N LEU A 70 7.68 9.34 -1.61
CA LEU A 70 7.22 9.03 -0.26
C LEU A 70 8.19 9.66 0.75
N SER A 71 7.66 10.45 1.68
CA SER A 71 8.47 11.02 2.77
C SER A 71 8.57 10.04 3.93
N TYR A 72 9.78 9.55 4.20
CA TYR A 72 10.09 8.71 5.35
C TYR A 72 11.56 8.85 5.74
N GLN A 73 11.88 8.44 6.96
CA GLN A 73 13.23 8.44 7.51
C GLN A 73 13.42 7.29 8.49
N TYR A 74 14.68 6.94 8.76
CA TYR A 74 15.03 6.05 9.85
C TYR A 74 15.03 6.80 11.18
N THR A 75 14.64 6.12 12.26
CA THR A 75 14.94 6.60 13.62
C THR A 75 16.45 6.68 13.83
N LYS A 76 16.89 7.46 14.82
CA LYS A 76 18.33 7.66 15.12
C LYS A 76 19.07 6.33 15.37
N ASP A 77 18.40 5.38 16.01
CA ASP A 77 18.90 4.03 16.29
C ASP A 77 18.66 3.03 15.14
N ARG A 78 18.07 3.50 14.02
CA ARG A 78 17.71 2.73 12.82
C ARG A 78 16.78 1.53 13.06
N ARG A 79 16.17 1.41 14.24
CA ARG A 79 15.24 0.32 14.60
C ARG A 79 13.89 0.44 13.91
N TYR A 80 13.51 1.64 13.47
CA TYR A 80 12.26 1.87 12.77
C TYR A 80 12.46 2.77 11.56
N ILE A 81 11.62 2.56 10.56
CA ILE A 81 11.34 3.49 9.47
C ILE A 81 10.03 4.19 9.83
N VAL A 82 10.05 5.51 9.84
CA VAL A 82 8.87 6.34 10.13
C VAL A 82 8.61 7.24 8.94
N GLY A 83 7.35 7.36 8.53
CA GLY A 83 6.97 8.22 7.42
C GLY A 83 5.54 8.68 7.51
N SER A 84 5.13 9.45 6.51
CA SER A 84 3.78 10.00 6.42
C SER A 84 3.31 10.02 4.97
N ALA A 85 2.05 9.63 4.74
CA ALA A 85 1.38 9.79 3.45
C ALA A 85 -0.13 9.98 3.66
N LYS A 86 -0.86 10.32 2.59
CA LYS A 86 -2.31 10.48 2.65
C LYS A 86 -2.98 9.17 3.08
N ALA A 87 -4.04 9.31 3.87
CA ALA A 87 -4.93 8.19 4.19
C ALA A 87 -5.39 7.47 2.91
N GLY A 88 -5.42 6.14 2.94
CA GLY A 88 -5.77 5.31 1.78
C GLY A 88 -4.63 5.00 0.82
N SER A 89 -3.48 5.67 0.91
CA SER A 89 -2.33 5.39 0.03
C SER A 89 -1.80 3.97 0.17
N PHE A 90 -1.34 3.41 -0.95
CA PHE A 90 -0.62 2.14 -0.98
C PHE A 90 0.88 2.40 -1.01
N ILE A 91 1.60 1.69 -0.14
CA ILE A 91 3.05 1.78 -0.03
C ILE A 91 3.62 0.37 -0.17
N ALA A 92 4.73 0.24 -0.89
CA ALA A 92 5.41 -1.03 -1.10
C ALA A 92 6.91 -0.95 -0.78
N ILE A 93 7.51 -2.09 -0.44
CA ILE A 93 8.97 -2.23 -0.41
C ILE A 93 9.46 -2.46 -1.85
N THR A 94 10.18 -1.52 -2.43
CA THR A 94 10.58 -1.59 -3.86
C THR A 94 12.05 -1.91 -4.07
N SER A 95 12.90 -1.66 -3.06
CA SER A 95 14.27 -2.17 -3.05
C SER A 95 14.83 -2.20 -1.63
N THR A 96 15.96 -2.88 -1.45
CA THR A 96 16.68 -2.94 -0.18
C THR A 96 18.17 -3.00 -0.45
N LYS A 97 18.91 -2.01 0.04
CA LYS A 97 20.37 -2.08 0.06
C LYS A 97 20.80 -2.82 1.31
N ALA A 98 21.69 -3.78 1.14
CA ALA A 98 22.27 -4.52 2.25
C ALA A 98 23.73 -4.14 2.42
N GLN A 99 24.16 -4.07 3.67
CA GLN A 99 25.56 -3.95 4.08
C GLN A 99 25.89 -5.05 5.09
N ASP A 100 27.17 -5.31 5.32
CA ASP A 100 27.59 -6.17 6.43
C ASP A 100 27.71 -5.37 7.74
N ALA A 101 28.12 -6.04 8.83
CA ALA A 101 28.30 -5.41 10.13
C ALA A 101 29.41 -4.34 10.16
N SER A 102 30.33 -4.36 9.19
CA SER A 102 31.38 -3.34 9.04
C SER A 102 30.93 -2.13 8.21
N GLY A 103 29.74 -2.19 7.63
CA GLY A 103 29.21 -1.17 6.72
C GLY A 103 29.63 -1.38 5.26
N THR A 104 30.24 -2.51 4.91
CA THR A 104 30.59 -2.83 3.52
C THR A 104 29.33 -3.14 2.74
N ALA A 105 29.14 -2.47 1.60
CA ALA A 105 27.98 -2.69 0.74
C ALA A 105 27.99 -4.11 0.14
N LEU A 106 26.88 -4.84 0.31
CA LEU A 106 26.67 -6.19 -0.24
C LEU A 106 25.85 -6.18 -1.53
N GLY A 107 25.12 -5.08 -1.78
CA GLY A 107 24.36 -4.84 -3.00
C GLY A 107 23.00 -4.18 -2.75
N THR A 108 22.33 -3.84 -3.85
CA THR A 108 20.92 -3.41 -3.85
C THR A 108 20.09 -4.57 -4.38
N PHE A 109 19.04 -4.94 -3.64
CA PHE A 109 18.15 -6.04 -3.96
C PHE A 109 16.77 -5.49 -4.30
N THR A 110 16.14 -6.00 -5.35
CA THR A 110 14.80 -5.61 -5.79
C THR A 110 13.87 -6.82 -5.81
N PRO A 111 12.57 -6.68 -5.46
CA PRO A 111 11.63 -7.77 -5.56
C PRO A 111 11.56 -8.34 -6.99
N CYS A 112 11.58 -9.66 -7.08
CA CYS A 112 11.54 -10.36 -8.37
C CYS A 112 10.15 -10.64 -8.88
N ASN A 113 9.25 -11.04 -7.98
CA ASN A 113 7.88 -11.39 -8.32
C ASN A 113 6.94 -10.59 -7.42
N GLN A 114 6.89 -10.92 -6.13
CA GLN A 114 6.00 -10.27 -5.18
C GLN A 114 6.74 -9.38 -4.19
N THR A 115 6.04 -8.34 -3.74
CA THR A 115 6.48 -7.49 -2.64
C THR A 115 5.37 -7.25 -1.63
N LEU A 116 5.77 -6.83 -0.43
CA LEU A 116 4.85 -6.36 0.59
C LEU A 116 4.27 -5.03 0.17
N VAL A 117 2.95 -5.00 0.02
CA VAL A 117 2.15 -3.80 -0.22
C VAL A 117 1.20 -3.62 0.94
N PHE A 118 1.19 -2.44 1.55
CA PHE A 118 0.29 -2.13 2.65
C PHE A 118 -0.51 -0.88 2.33
N GLN A 119 -1.74 -0.85 2.85
CA GLN A 119 -2.63 0.28 2.69
C GLN A 119 -2.69 1.08 4.00
N LEU A 120 -2.55 2.39 3.90
CA LEU A 120 -2.78 3.27 5.04
C LEU A 120 -4.30 3.38 5.31
N PRO A 121 -4.78 3.06 6.52
CA PRO A 121 -6.19 3.14 6.87
C PRO A 121 -6.73 4.58 6.84
N TYR A 122 -8.02 4.72 6.51
CA TYR A 122 -8.73 6.00 6.52
C TYR A 122 -9.14 6.49 7.91
N ASP A 123 -9.08 5.65 8.93
CA ASP A 123 -9.64 5.91 10.27
C ASP A 123 -8.57 5.92 11.37
N ALA A 124 -7.28 6.06 11.02
CA ALA A 124 -6.20 6.17 11.99
C ALA A 124 -5.18 7.23 11.63
N LEU A 125 -4.57 7.83 12.66
CA LEU A 125 -3.47 8.79 12.54
C LEU A 125 -2.09 8.15 12.63
N ASN A 126 -1.95 7.10 13.44
CA ASN A 126 -0.69 6.39 13.67
C ASN A 126 -0.88 4.91 13.38
N VAL A 127 0.00 4.37 12.53
CA VAL A 127 -0.15 3.04 11.96
C VAL A 127 1.17 2.29 12.05
N TYR A 128 1.11 1.04 12.48
CA TYR A 128 2.24 0.10 12.46
C TYR A 128 1.98 -0.92 11.37
N VAL A 129 2.97 -1.16 10.53
CA VAL A 129 2.85 -2.05 9.37
C VAL A 129 3.32 -3.45 9.72
N THR A 130 4.61 -3.60 9.96
CA THR A 130 5.26 -4.86 10.31
C THR A 130 6.70 -4.55 10.66
N ASP A 131 7.38 -5.47 11.32
CA ASP A 131 8.83 -5.52 11.34
C ASP A 131 9.31 -6.27 10.10
N VAL A 132 10.42 -5.82 9.53
CA VAL A 132 11.08 -6.43 8.38
C VAL A 132 12.50 -6.84 8.76
N ASN A 133 12.85 -8.06 8.39
CA ASN A 133 14.22 -8.58 8.36
C ASN A 133 14.41 -9.36 7.06
N TYR A 134 15.61 -9.89 6.81
CA TYR A 134 15.88 -10.68 5.62
C TYR A 134 16.68 -11.95 5.93
N GLN A 135 16.34 -13.03 5.24
CA GLN A 135 17.13 -14.25 5.19
C GLN A 135 17.96 -14.26 3.91
N TRP A 136 19.26 -14.52 4.05
CA TRP A 136 20.18 -14.67 2.93
C TRP A 136 20.05 -16.04 2.27
N ASN A 137 20.03 -16.04 0.94
CA ASN A 137 20.04 -17.22 0.08
C ASN A 137 21.08 -17.01 -1.03
N ASN A 138 22.34 -17.34 -0.75
CA ASN A 138 23.50 -17.08 -1.63
C ASN A 138 23.56 -15.62 -2.09
N VAL A 139 23.22 -15.34 -3.34
CA VAL A 139 23.27 -14.02 -3.98
C VAL A 139 21.94 -13.25 -3.94
N SER A 140 20.99 -13.73 -3.14
CA SER A 140 19.62 -13.21 -3.03
C SER A 140 19.16 -13.13 -1.58
N ILE A 141 18.12 -12.35 -1.29
CA ILE A 141 17.54 -12.21 0.04
C ILE A 141 16.03 -12.41 0.00
N THR A 142 15.45 -12.94 1.07
CA THR A 142 14.01 -13.09 1.24
C THR A 142 13.56 -12.31 2.46
N PRO A 143 12.54 -11.44 2.36
CA PRO A 143 12.03 -10.72 3.51
C PRO A 143 11.30 -11.67 4.49
N ILE A 144 11.50 -11.42 5.77
CA ILE A 144 10.79 -12.05 6.88
C ILE A 144 10.03 -10.94 7.62
N TYR A 145 8.72 -11.12 7.75
CA TYR A 145 7.84 -10.19 8.42
C TYR A 145 7.45 -10.71 9.80
N SER A 146 7.36 -9.82 10.79
CA SER A 146 6.90 -10.17 12.14
C SER A 146 6.06 -9.07 12.77
N ASN A 147 5.15 -9.46 13.67
CA ASN A 147 4.32 -8.53 14.40
C ASN A 147 4.94 -8.21 15.77
N LYS A 148 5.39 -6.97 15.94
CA LYS A 148 5.98 -6.41 17.15
C LYS A 148 5.32 -5.06 17.49
N ILE A 149 4.02 -4.94 17.24
CA ILE A 149 3.26 -3.71 17.49
C ILE A 149 3.36 -3.23 18.95
N GLU A 150 3.45 -4.15 19.92
CA GLU A 150 3.65 -3.81 21.33
C GLU A 150 5.00 -3.13 21.58
N GLU A 151 6.08 -3.65 20.98
CA GLU A 151 7.41 -3.03 21.06
C GLU A 151 7.40 -1.63 20.43
N ALA A 152 6.70 -1.46 19.31
CA ALA A 152 6.51 -0.15 18.68
C ALA A 152 5.74 0.81 19.60
N MET A 153 4.62 0.38 20.21
CA MET A 153 3.86 1.21 21.16
C MET A 153 4.73 1.69 22.33
N ILE A 154 5.57 0.81 22.87
CA ILE A 154 6.54 1.15 23.93
C ILE A 154 7.57 2.16 23.41
N ALA A 155 8.17 1.91 22.24
CA ALA A 155 9.22 2.75 21.65
C ALA A 155 8.73 4.18 21.36
N PHE A 156 7.49 4.32 20.88
CA PHE A 156 6.86 5.60 20.55
C PHE A 156 6.04 6.19 21.71
N LYS A 157 6.07 5.57 22.90
CA LYS A 157 5.37 6.03 24.12
C LYS A 157 3.89 6.35 23.88
N THR A 158 3.21 5.48 23.15
CA THR A 158 1.79 5.63 22.81
C THR A 158 0.99 4.45 23.34
N SER A 159 -0.24 4.71 23.75
CA SER A 159 -1.20 3.69 24.17
C SER A 159 -1.98 3.07 23.00
N TYR A 160 -1.85 3.64 21.80
CA TYR A 160 -2.58 3.18 20.62
C TYR A 160 -1.80 3.40 19.31
N ILE A 161 -1.66 2.33 18.54
CA ILE A 161 -1.25 2.34 17.13
C ILE A 161 -2.15 1.33 16.42
N LYS A 162 -2.65 1.67 15.22
CA LYS A 162 -3.44 0.74 14.42
C LYS A 162 -2.53 -0.17 13.57
N GLN A 163 -2.79 -1.46 13.56
CA GLN A 163 -2.13 -2.40 12.66
C GLN A 163 -2.61 -2.18 11.21
N ALA A 164 -1.69 -1.95 10.27
CA ALA A 164 -2.01 -1.88 8.84
C ALA A 164 -2.36 -3.26 8.30
N ALA A 165 -3.28 -3.31 7.33
CA ALA A 165 -3.44 -4.47 6.48
C ALA A 165 -2.36 -4.45 5.39
N PHE A 166 -1.78 -5.62 5.11
CA PHE A 166 -0.79 -5.79 4.05
C PHE A 166 -1.07 -7.04 3.23
N ARG A 167 -0.55 -7.07 2.00
CA ARG A 167 -0.68 -8.16 1.03
C ARG A 167 0.65 -8.36 0.32
N GLN A 168 0.89 -9.58 -0.16
CA GLN A 168 1.95 -9.84 -1.12
C GLN A 168 1.35 -9.73 -2.51
N LEU A 169 1.79 -8.75 -3.28
CA LEU A 169 1.30 -8.50 -4.64
C LEU A 169 2.47 -8.53 -5.61
N SER A 170 2.19 -8.94 -6.84
CA SER A 170 3.19 -8.86 -7.90
C SER A 170 3.60 -7.41 -8.11
N ALA A 171 4.89 -7.14 -8.25
CA ALA A 171 5.41 -5.80 -8.51
C ALA A 171 6.08 -5.78 -9.88
N GLU A 172 5.72 -4.83 -10.74
CA GLU A 172 6.35 -4.64 -12.07
C GLU A 172 7.77 -4.04 -11.94
N LEU A 173 8.65 -4.65 -11.15
CA LEU A 173 9.97 -4.11 -10.84
C LEU A 173 11.08 -4.86 -11.59
N TYR A 174 10.97 -6.18 -11.79
CA TYR A 174 12.00 -6.96 -12.49
C TYR A 174 11.46 -8.25 -13.15
N LYS A 175 11.10 -8.18 -14.44
CA LYS A 175 10.53 -9.31 -15.18
C LYS A 175 11.51 -10.47 -15.44
N ASP A 176 12.82 -10.20 -15.40
CA ASP A 176 13.84 -11.19 -15.81
C ASP A 176 14.33 -12.09 -14.65
N CYS A 177 13.82 -11.91 -13.42
CA CYS A 177 14.27 -12.66 -12.24
C CYS A 177 13.59 -14.03 -12.07
N GLU A 178 12.52 -14.33 -12.80
CA GLU A 178 11.66 -15.51 -12.59
C GLU A 178 12.39 -16.87 -12.73
N THR A 179 13.61 -16.91 -13.28
CA THR A 179 14.22 -18.14 -13.79
C THR A 179 15.00 -18.99 -12.76
N LEU A 180 15.23 -18.53 -11.52
CA LEU A 180 16.20 -19.22 -10.63
C LEU A 180 15.76 -19.50 -9.18
N ASN A 181 14.64 -18.97 -8.66
CA ASN A 181 14.24 -19.19 -7.26
C ASN A 181 12.73 -19.38 -7.10
N PRO A 182 12.25 -20.46 -6.43
CA PRO A 182 10.83 -20.74 -6.28
C PRO A 182 10.12 -19.84 -5.25
N ASN A 183 10.85 -19.08 -4.44
CA ASN A 183 10.26 -18.20 -3.44
C ASN A 183 9.71 -16.93 -4.10
N PRO A 184 8.39 -16.67 -4.03
CA PRO A 184 7.77 -15.53 -4.70
C PRO A 184 8.20 -14.17 -4.12
N LEU A 185 8.71 -14.14 -2.89
CA LEU A 185 9.17 -12.93 -2.20
C LEU A 185 10.67 -12.67 -2.37
N ILE A 186 11.36 -13.48 -3.18
CA ILE A 186 12.79 -13.34 -3.36
C ILE A 186 13.13 -11.95 -3.93
N MET A 187 14.20 -11.37 -3.40
CA MET A 187 14.80 -10.15 -3.92
C MET A 187 16.20 -10.48 -4.42
N THR A 188 16.52 -10.03 -5.63
CA THR A 188 17.82 -10.26 -6.28
C THR A 188 18.51 -8.96 -6.62
N ARG A 189 19.82 -9.03 -6.89
CA ARG A 189 20.59 -7.89 -7.39
C ARG A 189 20.28 -7.70 -8.88
N PRO A 190 19.85 -6.51 -9.32
CA PRO A 190 19.80 -6.18 -10.73
C PRO A 190 21.16 -6.45 -11.39
N ILE A 191 21.16 -7.05 -12.57
CA ILE A 191 22.37 -7.29 -13.39
C ILE A 191 22.76 -5.99 -14.08
#